data_AF-A0A317N5N7-F1
#
_entry.id   AF-A0A317N5N7-F1
#
_cell.length_a   1.000
_cell.length_b   1.000
_cell.length_c   1.000
_cell.angle_alpha   90.00
_cell.angle_beta   90.00
_cell.angle_gamma   90.00
#
_symmetry.space_group_name_H-M   'P 1'
#
loop_
_entity.id
_entity.type
_entity.pdbx_description
1 polymer ?
#
loop_
_entity_poly.entity_id
_entity_poly.type
_entity_poly.pdbx_seq_one_letter_code
_entity_poly.pdbx_strand_id
1 'polypeptide(L)'
;MDPEEIGTRTAELASRFGVAAPRVELGPVPSWCADGMRPQVRAEGTVLIVGSAYETLEPEERRGALGQAVLALDLHDAGRFQPIIAALFAWGLSTTMLGLPFGTPSWQATVFALVPGALTLLAVHAVRSRRIVYDVDHRMTAVLGPATVAAVLDLDERSRTRARGLGGAYVRLVQPSRTRRARRLEGEPPPA
;
A
#
# COMPACT_ATOMS: atom_id res chain seq x y z
N MET A 1 -21.36 13.77 -4.93
CA MET A 1 -20.23 13.17 -5.63
C MET A 1 -20.61 12.79 -7.03
N ASP A 2 -19.99 13.41 -8.03
CA ASP A 2 -20.14 13.00 -9.42
C ASP A 2 -19.05 11.97 -9.78
N PRO A 3 -19.41 10.70 -10.06
CA PRO A 3 -18.44 9.68 -10.44
C PRO A 3 -17.74 10.00 -11.76
N GLU A 4 -18.38 10.72 -12.68
CA GLU A 4 -17.78 11.08 -13.97
C GLU A 4 -16.68 12.12 -13.80
N GLU A 5 -16.90 13.10 -12.92
CA GLU A 5 -15.89 14.09 -12.55
C GLU A 5 -14.66 13.42 -11.93
N ILE A 6 -14.85 12.51 -10.97
CA ILE A 6 -13.73 11.80 -10.34
C ILE A 6 -13.03 10.91 -11.35
N GLY A 7 -13.76 10.21 -12.22
CA GLY A 7 -13.20 9.41 -13.30
C GLY A 7 -12.33 10.25 -14.23
N THR A 8 -12.80 11.43 -14.63
CA THR A 8 -12.07 12.37 -15.48
C THR A 8 -10.77 12.84 -14.82
N ARG A 9 -10.83 13.27 -13.55
CA ARG A 9 -9.64 13.68 -12.79
C ARG A 9 -8.64 12.54 -12.59
N THR A 10 -9.16 11.33 -12.39
CA THR A 10 -8.34 10.10 -12.27
C THR A 10 -7.59 9.84 -13.58
N ALA A 11 -8.28 9.93 -14.72
CA ALA A 11 -7.68 9.75 -16.04
C ALA A 11 -6.63 10.83 -16.35
N GLU A 12 -6.90 12.09 -15.99
CA GLU A 12 -5.95 13.19 -16.14
C GLU A 12 -4.67 12.92 -15.32
N LEU A 13 -4.81 12.54 -14.05
CA LEU A 13 -3.67 12.20 -13.19
C LEU A 13 -2.90 11.00 -13.72
N ALA A 14 -3.59 9.93 -14.12
CA ALA A 14 -2.97 8.74 -14.69
C ALA A 14 -2.14 9.08 -15.94
N SER A 15 -2.69 9.92 -16.84
CA SER A 15 -1.98 10.43 -18.01
C SER A 15 -0.72 11.20 -17.62
N ARG A 16 -0.80 12.11 -16.63
CA ARG A 16 0.36 12.85 -16.13
C ARG A 16 1.44 11.98 -15.50
N PHE A 17 1.05 10.88 -14.86
CA PHE A 17 1.97 9.90 -14.30
C PHE A 17 2.49 8.90 -15.34
N GLY A 18 1.91 8.86 -16.54
CA GLY A 18 2.25 7.88 -17.58
C GLY A 18 1.82 6.45 -17.22
N VAL A 19 0.69 6.30 -16.51
CA VAL A 19 0.17 5.00 -16.05
C VAL A 19 -1.26 4.75 -16.54
N ALA A 20 -1.73 3.50 -16.43
CA ALA A 20 -3.10 3.17 -16.78
C ALA A 20 -4.09 3.74 -15.75
N ALA A 21 -5.18 4.36 -16.23
CA ALA A 21 -6.22 4.89 -15.35
C ALA A 21 -7.04 3.73 -14.74
N PRO A 22 -7.15 3.64 -13.39
CA PRO A 22 -8.02 2.67 -12.77
C PRO A 22 -9.49 3.03 -13.00
N ARG A 23 -10.35 2.01 -13.01
CA ARG A 23 -11.81 2.23 -13.01
C ARG A 23 -12.22 2.80 -11.65
N VAL A 24 -13.08 3.81 -11.66
CA VAL A 24 -13.59 4.46 -10.45
C VAL A 24 -15.03 4.01 -10.20
N GLU A 25 -15.34 3.65 -8.96
CA GLU A 25 -16.70 3.36 -8.49
C GLU A 25 -16.98 4.06 -7.17
N LEU A 26 -18.24 4.42 -6.93
CA LEU A 26 -18.67 4.93 -5.63
C LEU A 26 -19.08 3.76 -4.74
N GLY A 27 -18.69 3.81 -3.46
CA GLY A 27 -19.06 2.74 -2.54
C GLY A 27 -18.61 2.93 -1.10
N PRO A 28 -18.98 1.99 -0.21
CA PRO A 28 -18.57 2.06 1.18
C PRO A 28 -17.06 1.84 1.32
N VAL A 29 -16.41 2.77 2.01
CA VAL A 29 -15.00 2.70 2.38
C VAL A 29 -14.90 2.61 3.91
N PRO A 30 -13.99 1.78 4.47
CA PRO A 30 -13.82 1.68 5.91
C PRO A 30 -13.50 3.04 6.54
N SER A 31 -14.08 3.31 7.71
CA SER A 31 -13.92 4.60 8.40
C SER A 31 -12.49 4.95 8.84
N TRP A 32 -11.58 3.96 8.84
CA TRP A 32 -10.17 4.17 9.14
C TRP A 32 -9.36 4.65 7.92
N CYS A 33 -9.90 4.58 6.69
CA CYS A 33 -9.31 5.20 5.50
C CYS A 33 -9.67 6.69 5.49
N ALA A 34 -8.80 7.56 6.01
CA ALA A 34 -9.10 8.99 6.10
C ALA A 34 -9.21 9.66 4.73
N ASP A 35 -8.57 9.09 3.70
CA ASP A 35 -8.65 9.52 2.31
C ASP A 35 -10.01 9.20 1.64
N GLY A 36 -10.84 8.39 2.28
CA GLY A 36 -12.11 7.96 1.73
C GLY A 36 -11.97 7.10 0.48
N MET A 37 -10.83 6.43 0.28
CA MET A 37 -10.59 5.60 -0.89
C MET A 37 -10.14 4.18 -0.52
N ARG A 38 -10.49 3.21 -1.36
CA ARG A 38 -10.02 1.83 -1.21
C ARG A 38 -9.80 1.18 -2.57
N PRO A 39 -8.60 0.65 -2.83
CA PRO A 39 -8.39 -0.21 -3.98
C PRO A 39 -9.08 -1.57 -3.77
N GLN A 40 -9.74 -2.08 -4.81
CA GLN A 40 -10.33 -3.41 -4.83
C GLN A 40 -9.92 -4.15 -6.10
N VAL A 41 -9.25 -5.29 -5.93
CA VAL A 41 -8.90 -6.18 -7.04
C VAL A 41 -10.13 -7.00 -7.43
N ARG A 42 -10.48 -6.99 -8.72
CA ARG A 42 -11.53 -7.82 -9.33
C ARG A 42 -10.95 -8.63 -10.49
N ALA A 43 -11.73 -9.58 -11.00
CA ALA A 43 -11.31 -10.42 -12.14
C ALA A 43 -11.00 -9.58 -13.40
N GLU A 44 -11.73 -8.48 -13.59
CA GLU A 44 -11.58 -7.57 -14.74
C GLU A 44 -10.46 -6.54 -14.57
N GLY A 45 -9.83 -6.48 -13.39
CA GLY A 45 -8.80 -5.50 -13.06
C GLY A 45 -9.04 -4.81 -11.73
N THR A 46 -8.24 -3.79 -11.46
CA THR A 46 -8.29 -3.07 -10.19
C THR A 46 -9.23 -1.87 -10.28
N VAL A 47 -10.15 -1.78 -9.31
CA VAL A 47 -11.14 -0.72 -9.18
C VAL A 47 -10.81 0.15 -7.97
N LEU A 48 -10.85 1.46 -8.12
CA LEU A 48 -10.75 2.42 -7.03
C LEU A 48 -12.16 2.74 -6.52
N ILE A 49 -12.49 2.28 -5.31
CA ILE A 49 -13.74 2.63 -4.63
C ILE A 49 -13.54 3.96 -3.91
N VAL A 50 -14.41 4.94 -4.17
CA VAL A 50 -14.40 6.25 -3.52
C VAL A 50 -15.65 6.40 -2.65
N GLY A 51 -15.44 6.71 -1.38
CA GLY A 51 -16.46 6.94 -0.37
C GLY A 51 -16.66 8.42 -0.06
N SER A 52 -17.70 8.72 0.73
CA SER A 52 -18.09 10.11 1.06
C SER A 52 -17.02 10.91 1.80
N ALA A 53 -16.13 10.27 2.55
CA ALA A 53 -15.03 10.95 3.24
C ALA A 53 -14.09 11.70 2.28
N TYR A 54 -13.97 11.26 1.02
CA TYR A 54 -13.16 11.93 0.01
C TYR A 54 -13.66 13.36 -0.28
N GLU A 55 -14.97 13.62 -0.23
CA GLU A 55 -15.52 14.96 -0.46
C GLU A 55 -15.19 15.94 0.65
N THR A 56 -14.92 15.42 1.86
CA THR A 56 -14.58 16.23 3.04
C THR A 56 -13.12 16.68 3.08
N LEU A 57 -12.29 16.16 2.17
CA LEU A 57 -10.89 16.52 2.08
C LEU A 57 -10.72 17.91 1.49
N GLU A 58 -9.63 18.59 1.88
CA GLU A 58 -9.23 19.83 1.24
C GLU A 58 -8.84 19.60 -0.24
N PRO A 59 -8.90 20.62 -1.11
CA PRO A 59 -8.62 20.44 -2.54
C PRO A 59 -7.25 19.81 -2.84
N GLU A 60 -6.21 20.18 -2.10
CA GLU A 60 -4.87 19.58 -2.24
C GLU A 60 -4.83 18.14 -1.74
N GLU A 61 -5.50 17.84 -0.63
CA GLU A 61 -5.63 16.49 -0.09
C GLU A 61 -6.36 15.57 -1.06
N ARG A 62 -7.45 16.02 -1.70
CA ARG A 62 -8.17 15.24 -2.73
C ARG A 62 -7.26 14.90 -3.90
N ARG A 63 -6.59 15.91 -4.45
CA ARG A 63 -5.70 15.74 -5.60
C ARG A 63 -4.54 14.80 -5.27
N GLY A 64 -3.94 14.98 -4.10
CA GLY A 64 -2.84 14.15 -3.62
C GLY A 64 -3.28 12.72 -3.37
N ALA A 65 -4.38 12.50 -2.64
CA ALA A 65 -4.88 11.17 -2.34
C ALA A 65 -5.28 10.41 -3.61
N LEU A 66 -5.89 11.09 -4.59
CA LEU A 66 -6.22 10.48 -5.88
C LEU A 66 -4.95 10.10 -6.66
N GLY A 67 -3.94 10.97 -6.66
CA GLY A 67 -2.66 10.68 -7.29
C GLY A 67 -1.91 9.52 -6.63
N GLN A 68 -1.94 9.45 -5.30
CA GLN A 68 -1.40 8.34 -4.52
C GLN A 68 -2.11 7.03 -4.87
N ALA A 69 -3.45 7.03 -4.94
CA ALA A 69 -4.22 5.84 -5.29
C ALA A 69 -3.88 5.33 -6.70
N VAL A 70 -3.83 6.23 -7.69
CA VAL A 70 -3.49 5.89 -9.09
C VAL A 70 -2.09 5.26 -9.18
N LEU A 71 -1.07 5.90 -8.58
CA LEU A 71 0.30 5.39 -8.62
C LEU A 71 0.48 4.10 -7.80
N ALA A 72 -0.15 4.01 -6.63
CA ALA A 72 -0.06 2.82 -5.81
C ALA A 72 -0.63 1.61 -6.53
N LEU A 73 -1.75 1.78 -7.26
CA LEU A 73 -2.37 0.72 -8.05
C LEU A 73 -1.45 0.24 -9.18
N ASP A 74 -0.89 1.17 -9.97
CA ASP A 74 0.07 0.85 -11.03
C ASP A 74 1.28 0.05 -10.49
N LEU A 75 1.89 0.51 -9.40
CA LEU A 75 3.05 -0.15 -8.79
C LEU A 75 2.71 -1.49 -8.14
N HIS A 76 1.49 -1.64 -7.63
CA HIS A 76 1.01 -2.92 -7.13
C HIS A 76 0.85 -3.94 -8.27
N ASP A 77 0.25 -3.53 -9.38
CA ASP A 77 0.03 -4.38 -10.56
C ASP A 77 1.35 -4.79 -11.23
N ALA A 78 2.29 -3.84 -11.37
CA ALA A 78 3.62 -4.09 -11.96
C ALA A 78 4.44 -5.16 -11.21
N GLY A 79 4.16 -5.40 -9.92
CA GLY A 79 4.87 -6.40 -9.13
C GLY A 79 3.96 -7.42 -8.43
N ARG A 80 2.76 -7.67 -8.97
CA ARG A 80 1.77 -8.59 -8.38
C ARG A 80 2.31 -10.00 -8.08
N PHE A 81 3.33 -10.45 -8.83
CA PHE A 81 3.93 -11.78 -8.67
C PHE A 81 5.08 -11.85 -7.68
N GLN A 82 5.70 -10.74 -7.28
CA GLN A 82 6.79 -10.76 -6.31
C GLN A 82 6.45 -11.42 -4.97
N PRO A 83 5.31 -11.14 -4.31
CA PRO A 83 4.98 -11.83 -3.07
C PRO A 83 4.76 -13.33 -3.27
N ILE A 84 4.25 -13.76 -4.44
CA ILE A 84 4.10 -15.18 -4.78
C ILE A 84 5.47 -15.84 -4.92
N ILE A 85 6.39 -15.21 -5.65
CA ILE A 85 7.76 -15.71 -5.81
C ILE A 85 8.47 -15.82 -4.45
N ALA A 86 8.31 -14.81 -3.59
CA ALA A 86 8.85 -14.83 -2.24
C ALA A 86 8.20 -15.93 -1.37
N ALA A 87 6.90 -16.18 -1.53
CA ALA A 87 6.19 -17.28 -0.87
C ALA A 87 6.81 -18.63 -1.23
N LEU A 88 6.98 -18.87 -2.54
CA LEU A 88 7.55 -20.10 -3.07
C LEU A 88 8.98 -20.31 -2.59
N PHE A 89 9.78 -19.24 -2.60
CA PHE A 89 11.17 -19.30 -2.12
C PHE A 89 11.24 -19.57 -0.62
N ALA A 90 10.43 -18.88 0.19
CA ALA A 90 10.36 -19.10 1.64
C ALA A 90 9.90 -20.52 1.98
N TRP A 91 8.94 -21.07 1.23
CA TRP A 91 8.46 -22.44 1.38
C TRP A 91 9.52 -23.48 0.98
N GLY A 92 10.26 -23.25 -0.12
CA GLY A 92 11.39 -24.09 -0.51
C GLY A 92 12.53 -24.08 0.50
N LEU A 93 12.82 -22.91 1.09
CA LEU A 93 13.86 -22.79 2.12
C LEU A 93 13.44 -23.45 3.44
N SER A 94 12.19 -23.30 3.86
CA SER A 94 11.72 -23.92 5.11
C SER A 94 11.70 -25.44 5.01
N THR A 95 11.28 -26.01 3.89
CA THR A 95 11.28 -27.47 3.66
C THR A 95 12.70 -28.07 3.61
N THR A 96 13.68 -27.34 3.07
CA THR A 96 15.09 -27.80 3.01
C THR A 96 15.83 -27.63 4.34
N MET A 97 15.59 -26.54 5.08
CA MET A 97 16.24 -26.26 6.36
C MET A 97 15.67 -27.08 7.53
N LEU A 98 14.41 -27.52 7.45
CA LEU A 98 13.76 -28.17 8.59
C LEU A 98 14.22 -29.57 8.92
N GLY A 99 15.07 -30.21 8.08
CA GLY A 99 15.79 -31.46 8.36
C GLY A 99 15.20 -32.25 9.53
N LEU A 100 13.94 -32.69 9.39
CA LEU A 100 13.11 -32.98 10.55
C LEU A 100 13.73 -34.15 11.30
N PRO A 101 14.06 -34.00 12.60
CA PRO A 101 14.58 -35.11 13.36
C PRO A 101 13.52 -36.22 13.35
N PHE A 102 13.97 -37.44 13.03
CA PHE A 102 13.13 -38.64 13.07
C PHE A 102 12.39 -38.69 14.41
N GLY A 103 11.06 -38.77 14.36
CA GLY A 103 10.21 -38.80 15.56
C GLY A 103 9.47 -37.51 15.90
N THR A 104 9.63 -36.43 15.13
CA THR A 104 8.82 -35.21 15.33
C THR A 104 7.35 -35.48 14.97
N PRO A 105 6.40 -35.20 15.88
CA PRO A 105 4.97 -35.26 15.55
C PRO A 105 4.61 -34.38 14.35
N SER A 106 3.79 -34.90 13.44
CA SER A 106 3.44 -34.24 12.17
C SER A 106 2.85 -32.83 12.34
N TRP A 107 2.12 -32.60 13.43
CA TRP A 107 1.57 -31.29 13.76
C TRP A 107 2.66 -30.27 14.15
N GLN A 108 3.71 -30.69 14.86
CA GLN A 108 4.83 -29.82 15.22
C GLN A 108 5.64 -29.44 13.98
N ALA A 109 5.93 -30.43 13.13
CA ALA A 109 6.59 -30.19 11.85
C ALA A 109 5.82 -29.17 10.99
N THR A 110 4.48 -29.32 10.95
CA THR A 110 3.60 -28.37 10.25
C THR A 110 3.68 -26.95 10.83
N VAL A 111 3.62 -26.80 12.16
CA VAL A 111 3.71 -25.49 12.82
C VAL A 111 5.08 -24.84 12.59
N PHE A 112 6.17 -25.62 12.72
CA PHE A 112 7.53 -25.13 12.48
C PHE A 112 7.77 -24.70 11.04
N ALA A 113 7.06 -25.28 10.07
CA ALA A 113 7.13 -24.84 8.67
C ALA A 113 6.26 -23.60 8.40
N LEU A 114 5.05 -23.55 8.96
CA LEU A 114 4.08 -22.50 8.64
C LEU A 114 4.40 -21.15 9.28
N VAL A 115 4.81 -21.12 10.56
CA VAL A 115 5.02 -19.85 11.28
C VAL A 115 6.16 -19.02 10.68
N PRO A 116 7.37 -19.56 10.44
CA PRO A 116 8.44 -18.80 9.80
C PRO A 116 8.09 -18.40 8.37
N GLY A 117 7.37 -19.26 7.64
CA GLY A 117 6.89 -18.94 6.28
C GLY A 117 5.95 -17.73 6.28
N ALA A 118 4.95 -17.72 7.17
CA ALA A 118 4.02 -16.61 7.32
C ALA A 118 4.71 -15.31 7.75
N LEU A 119 5.66 -15.38 8.69
CA LEU A 119 6.45 -14.21 9.12
C LEU A 119 7.32 -13.66 7.99
N THR A 120 7.95 -14.55 7.21
CA THR A 120 8.77 -14.16 6.05
C THR A 120 7.92 -13.46 5.00
N LEU A 121 6.75 -14.02 4.68
CA LEU A 121 5.78 -13.41 3.78
C LEU A 121 5.33 -12.04 4.24
N LEU A 122 4.99 -11.90 5.52
CA LEU A 122 4.60 -10.64 6.11
C LEU A 122 5.74 -9.60 6.04
N ALA A 123 6.98 -10.01 6.32
CA ALA A 123 8.15 -9.15 6.24
C ALA A 123 8.43 -8.68 4.80
N VAL A 124 8.40 -9.59 3.83
CA VAL A 124 8.58 -9.26 2.40
C VAL A 124 7.48 -8.32 1.93
N HIS A 125 6.23 -8.60 2.29
CA HIS A 125 5.10 -7.74 1.97
C HIS A 125 5.26 -6.35 2.58
N ALA A 126 5.65 -6.25 3.87
CA ALA A 126 5.89 -4.97 4.51
C ALA A 126 7.02 -4.17 3.85
N VAL A 127 8.14 -4.82 3.49
CA VAL A 127 9.25 -4.15 2.79
C VAL A 127 8.81 -3.67 1.41
N ARG A 128 8.07 -4.49 0.65
CA ARG A 128 7.54 -4.11 -0.66
C ARG A 128 6.58 -2.94 -0.56
N SER A 129 5.60 -2.99 0.34
CA SER A 129 4.64 -1.91 0.56
C SER A 129 5.34 -0.61 0.93
N ARG A 130 6.36 -0.65 1.80
CA ARG A 130 7.15 0.55 2.13
C ARG A 130 7.89 1.11 0.92
N ARG A 131 8.48 0.26 0.06
CA ARG A 131 9.12 0.70 -1.18
C ARG A 131 8.14 1.38 -2.12
N ILE A 132 6.96 0.79 -2.31
CA ILE A 132 5.89 1.39 -3.12
C ILE A 132 5.54 2.77 -2.59
N VAL A 133 5.35 2.93 -1.27
CA VAL A 133 5.05 4.25 -0.67
C VAL A 133 6.14 5.27 -1.00
N TYR A 134 7.42 4.91 -0.92
CA TYR A 134 8.51 5.84 -1.26
C TYR A 134 8.57 6.17 -2.76
N ASP A 135 8.31 5.20 -3.63
CA ASP A 135 8.28 5.42 -5.07
C ASP A 135 7.11 6.33 -5.46
N VAL A 136 5.96 6.14 -4.81
CA VAL A 136 4.79 7.03 -4.92
C VAL A 136 5.16 8.45 -4.48
N ASP A 137 5.78 8.62 -3.30
CA ASP A 137 6.18 9.94 -2.79
C ASP A 137 7.07 10.70 -3.77
N HIS A 138 8.08 10.03 -4.32
CA HIS A 138 8.99 10.65 -5.30
C HIS A 138 8.27 11.03 -6.59
N ARG A 139 7.45 10.13 -7.16
CA ARG A 139 6.70 10.42 -8.40
C ARG A 139 5.66 11.50 -8.20
N MET A 140 4.96 11.50 -7.07
CA MET A 140 4.02 12.56 -6.71
C MET A 140 4.73 13.90 -6.53
N THR A 141 5.88 13.93 -5.86
CA THR A 141 6.66 15.16 -5.68
C THR A 141 7.06 15.75 -7.03
N ALA A 142 7.49 14.90 -7.97
CA ALA A 142 7.89 15.33 -9.31
C ALA A 142 6.72 15.88 -10.15
N VAL A 143 5.51 15.30 -10.04
CA VAL A 143 4.38 15.65 -10.92
C VAL A 143 3.40 16.65 -10.29
N LEU A 144 3.16 16.55 -8.98
CA LEU A 144 2.18 17.35 -8.24
C LEU A 144 2.83 18.41 -7.36
N GLY A 145 4.13 18.29 -7.09
CA GLY A 145 4.88 19.23 -6.26
C GLY A 145 4.88 18.88 -4.77
N PRO A 146 5.80 19.48 -4.00
CA PRO A 146 6.02 19.13 -2.60
C PRO A 146 4.86 19.49 -1.67
N ALA A 147 4.11 20.57 -1.96
CA ALA A 147 2.97 20.99 -1.15
C ALA A 147 1.86 19.91 -1.12
N THR A 148 1.52 19.34 -2.28
CA THR A 148 0.54 18.26 -2.37
C THR A 148 1.02 17.00 -1.64
N VAL A 149 2.31 16.67 -1.72
CA VAL A 149 2.86 15.52 -0.98
C VAL A 149 2.82 15.76 0.52
N ALA A 150 3.13 16.96 1.00
CA ALA A 150 3.02 17.30 2.42
C ALA A 150 1.58 17.12 2.94
N ALA A 151 0.57 17.58 2.19
CA ALA A 151 -0.84 17.38 2.52
C ALA A 151 -1.22 15.88 2.61
N VAL A 152 -0.70 15.07 1.69
CA VAL A 152 -0.88 13.61 1.71
C VAL A 152 -0.19 12.96 2.92
N LEU A 153 1.02 13.38 3.27
CA LEU A 153 1.72 12.87 4.45
C LEU A 153 0.94 13.15 5.74
N ASP A 154 0.31 14.33 5.83
CA ASP A 154 -0.55 14.70 6.96
C ASP A 154 -1.83 13.85 6.99
N LEU A 155 -2.46 13.66 5.84
CA LEU A 155 -3.63 12.79 5.68
C LEU A 155 -3.33 11.34 6.09
N ASP A 156 -2.19 10.80 5.65
CA ASP A 156 -1.74 9.46 5.97
C ASP A 156 -1.43 9.27 7.47
N GLU A 157 -0.87 10.27 8.13
CA GLU A 157 -0.67 10.24 9.57
C GLU A 157 -2.01 10.23 10.33
N ARG A 158 -3.04 10.95 9.83
CA ARG A 158 -4.41 10.87 10.37
C ARG A 158 -5.00 9.47 10.18
N SER A 159 -4.82 8.84 9.03
CA SER A 159 -5.25 7.44 8.80
C SER A 159 -4.55 6.47 9.77
N ARG A 160 -3.23 6.61 9.92
CA ARG A 160 -2.39 5.77 10.79
C ARG A 160 -2.78 5.86 12.26
N THR A 161 -3.13 7.05 12.74
CA THR A 161 -3.54 7.29 14.13
C THR A 161 -4.98 6.84 14.41
N ARG A 162 -5.87 6.90 13.40
CA ARG A 162 -7.26 6.38 13.51
C ARG A 162 -7.34 4.86 13.47
N ALA A 163 -6.43 4.19 12.77
CA ALA A 163 -6.43 2.73 12.68
C ALA A 163 -6.13 2.08 14.06
N ARG A 164 -7.05 1.22 14.52
CA ARG A 164 -6.97 0.53 15.82
C ARG A 164 -6.84 -0.99 15.67
N GLY A 165 -6.43 -1.67 16.74
CA GLY A 165 -6.30 -3.13 16.80
C GLY A 165 -5.29 -3.70 15.82
N LEU A 166 -5.56 -4.91 15.32
CA LEU A 166 -4.69 -5.61 14.36
C LEU A 166 -4.52 -4.85 13.05
N GLY A 167 -5.58 -4.19 12.57
CA GLY A 167 -5.51 -3.33 11.38
C GLY A 167 -4.55 -2.16 11.58
N GLY A 168 -4.61 -1.49 12.74
CA GLY A 168 -3.65 -0.45 13.11
C GLY A 168 -2.22 -0.95 13.20
N ALA A 169 -1.99 -2.13 13.79
CA ALA A 169 -0.67 -2.74 13.84
C ALA A 169 -0.12 -3.05 12.44
N TYR A 170 -0.96 -3.59 11.55
CA TYR A 170 -0.61 -3.86 10.16
C TYR A 170 -0.31 -2.57 9.38
N VAL A 171 -1.15 -1.54 9.47
CA VAL A 171 -0.89 -0.23 8.85
C VAL A 171 0.44 0.34 9.32
N ARG A 172 0.74 0.25 10.63
CA ARG A 172 2.01 0.72 11.19
C ARG A 172 3.23 -0.06 10.68
N LEU A 173 3.04 -1.34 10.39
CA LEU A 173 4.06 -2.21 9.82
C LEU A 173 4.34 -1.85 8.36
N VAL A 174 3.32 -1.70 7.53
CA VAL A 174 3.49 -1.54 6.07
C VAL A 174 3.67 -0.09 5.62
N GLN A 175 3.15 0.88 6.38
CA GLN A 175 3.26 2.30 6.07
C GLN A 175 4.41 2.91 6.89
N PRO A 176 5.39 3.59 6.28
CA PRO A 176 6.36 4.39 7.02
C PRO A 176 5.69 5.57 7.75
N SER A 177 6.30 6.09 8.82
CA SER A 177 5.81 7.31 9.48
C SER A 177 6.04 8.56 8.62
N ARG A 178 5.24 9.61 8.87
CA ARG A 178 5.40 10.93 8.25
C ARG A 178 6.85 11.42 8.27
N THR A 179 7.48 11.43 9.44
CA THR A 179 8.88 11.88 9.61
C THR A 179 9.86 11.08 8.75
N ARG A 180 9.66 9.76 8.64
CA ARG A 180 10.55 8.90 7.85
C ARG A 180 10.40 9.14 6.34
N ARG A 181 9.20 9.48 5.87
CA ARG A 181 8.94 9.82 4.47
C ARG A 181 9.50 11.19 4.12
N ALA A 182 9.26 12.19 4.98
CA ALA A 182 9.79 13.56 4.82
C ALA A 182 11.32 13.56 4.69
N ARG A 183 12.04 12.93 5.62
CA ARG A 183 13.51 12.81 5.56
C ARG A 183 14.02 12.18 4.27
N ARG A 184 13.31 11.16 3.76
CA ARG A 184 13.69 10.48 2.53
C ARG A 184 13.48 11.37 1.30
N LEU A 185 12.42 12.18 1.28
CA LEU A 185 12.19 13.18 0.24
C LEU A 185 13.26 14.28 0.23
N GLU A 186 13.78 14.64 1.41
CA GLU A 186 14.89 15.58 1.59
C GLU A 186 16.27 14.97 1.23
N GLY A 187 16.34 13.66 0.96
CA GLY A 187 17.58 12.97 0.62
C GLY A 187 18.43 12.54 1.82
N GLU A 188 17.89 12.60 3.05
CA GLU A 188 18.62 12.17 4.25
C GLU A 188 18.75 10.63 4.32
N PRO A 189 19.92 10.10 4.73
CA PRO A 189 20.08 8.67 4.97
C PRO A 189 19.22 8.20 6.15
N PRO A 190 18.77 6.93 6.16
CA PRO A 190 17.99 6.38 7.27
C PRO A 190 18.82 6.39 8.56
N PRO A 191 18.21 6.63 9.75
CA PRO A 191 18.91 6.49 11.02
C PRO A 191 19.39 5.04 11.18
N ALA A 192 20.62 4.90 11.69
CA ALA A 192 21.28 3.63 11.98
C ALA A 192 20.51 2.79 13.02
#